data_AF-A0A537DLC5-F1
#
_entry.id   AF-A0A537DLC5-F1
#
_cell.length_a   1.000
_cell.length_b   1.000
_cell.length_c   1.000
_cell.angle_alpha   90.00
_cell.angle_beta   90.00
_cell.angle_gamma   90.00
#
_symmetry.space_group_name_H-M   'P 1'
#
loop_
_entity.id
_entity.type
_entity.pdbx_description
1 polymer ?
#
loop_
_entity_poly.entity_id
_entity_poly.type
_entity_poly.pdbx_seq_one_letter_code
_entity_poly.pdbx_strand_id
1 'polypeptide(L)'
;MQRIIKLLLLSIVLGLVGLAASTKSEPWGVRDGFPFRYAYPNPITCLPNPFNGCGLYYDPVMVVLDYLFWLGTAVVGVSVISMFWNRFALRESASQPTS
;
A
#
# COMPACT_ATOMS: atom_id res chain seq x y z
N MET A 1 19.80 -7.67 -19.04
CA MET A 1 19.02 -8.18 -17.89
C MET A 1 19.24 -7.37 -16.61
N GLN A 2 20.46 -7.27 -16.06
CA GLN A 2 20.71 -6.55 -14.79
C GLN A 2 20.21 -5.10 -14.75
N ARG A 3 20.35 -4.35 -15.85
CA ARG A 3 19.92 -2.94 -15.92
C ARG A 3 18.40 -2.79 -15.80
N ILE A 4 17.65 -3.73 -16.39
CA ILE A 4 16.18 -3.75 -16.35
C ILE A 4 15.70 -4.10 -14.94
N ILE A 5 16.31 -5.11 -14.31
CA ILE A 5 16.00 -5.51 -12.93
C ILE A 5 16.25 -4.35 -11.95
N LYS A 6 17.37 -3.63 -12.10
CA LYS A 6 17.68 -2.45 -11.29
C LYS A 6 16.63 -1.34 -11.44
N LEU A 7 16.19 -1.06 -12.67
CA LEU A 7 15.14 -0.06 -12.93
C LEU A 7 13.79 -0.47 -12.33
N LEU A 8 13.45 -1.75 -12.38
CA LEU A 8 12.22 -2.29 -11.80
C LEU A 8 12.22 -2.23 -10.28
N LEU A 9 13.34 -2.58 -9.64
CA LEU A 9 13.49 -2.43 -8.19
C LEU A 9 13.45 -0.97 -7.77
N LEU A 10 14.09 -0.07 -8.53
CA LEU A 10 14.07 1.35 -8.26
C LEU A 10 12.65 1.92 -8.36
N SER A 11 11.87 1.52 -9.36
CA SER A 11 10.48 1.98 -9.51
C SER A 11 9.57 1.47 -8.38
N ILE A 12 9.77 0.24 -7.91
CA ILE A 12 9.06 -0.31 -6.74
C ILE A 12 9.40 0.49 -5.49
N VAL A 13 10.68 0.76 -5.24
CA VAL A 13 11.12 1.54 -4.07
C VAL A 13 10.57 2.96 -4.13
N LEU A 14 10.67 3.63 -5.27
CA LEU A 14 10.10 4.97 -5.46
C LEU A 14 8.58 4.97 -5.30
N GLY A 15 7.90 3.93 -5.78
CA GLY A 15 6.46 3.75 -5.60
C GLY A 15 6.07 3.62 -4.13
N LEU A 16 6.79 2.80 -3.36
CA LEU A 16 6.58 2.63 -1.92
C LEU A 16 6.87 3.92 -1.14
N VAL A 17 7.93 4.64 -1.47
CA VAL A 17 8.27 5.93 -0.87
C VAL A 17 7.19 6.96 -1.18
N GLY A 18 6.70 7.02 -2.42
CA GLY A 18 5.58 7.88 -2.81
C GLY A 18 4.29 7.55 -2.05
N LEU A 19 4.02 6.26 -1.82
CA LEU A 19 2.89 5.78 -1.02
C LEU A 19 3.00 6.15 0.46
N ALA A 20 4.21 6.08 1.02
CA ALA A 20 4.45 6.51 2.39
C ALA A 20 4.31 8.03 2.51
N ALA A 21 4.81 8.79 1.53
CA ALA A 21 4.71 10.25 1.50
C ALA A 21 3.28 10.76 1.25
N SER A 22 2.40 9.96 0.63
CA SER A 22 0.99 10.32 0.46
C SER A 22 0.16 10.10 1.72
N THR A 23 0.66 9.37 2.71
CA THR A 23 0.01 9.32 4.04
C THR A 23 0.20 10.66 4.73
N LYS A 24 -0.89 11.43 4.83
CA LYS A 24 -0.87 12.72 5.52
C LYS A 24 -1.07 12.48 7.00
N SER A 25 -0.14 12.97 7.82
CA SER A 25 -0.38 13.17 9.24
C SER A 25 -0.92 14.57 9.44
N GLU A 26 -2.19 14.69 9.83
CA GLU A 26 -2.74 15.97 10.23
C GLU A 26 -2.08 16.43 11.55
N PRO A 27 -1.96 17.75 11.78
CA PRO A 27 -1.30 18.31 12.98
C PRO A 27 -1.95 17.88 14.31
N TRP A 28 -3.17 17.33 14.26
CA TRP A 28 -3.92 16.78 15.39
C TRP A 28 -3.67 15.27 15.62
N GLY A 29 -2.65 14.68 14.98
CA GLY A 29 -2.25 13.28 15.19
C GLY A 29 -3.04 12.25 14.37
N VAL A 30 -3.89 12.70 13.46
CA VAL A 30 -4.67 11.84 12.56
C VAL A 30 -3.75 11.35 11.46
N ARG A 31 -3.65 10.02 11.28
CA ARG A 31 -3.12 9.45 10.05
C ARG A 31 -4.27 9.27 9.08
N ASP A 32 -4.26 10.02 7.99
CA ASP A 32 -5.16 9.77 6.87
C ASP A 32 -4.75 8.43 6.23
N GLY A 33 -5.74 7.54 6.06
CA GLY A 33 -5.57 6.33 5.26
C GLY A 33 -5.17 6.63 3.82
N PHE A 34 -4.57 5.66 3.16
CA PHE A 34 -4.27 5.71 1.73
C PHE A 34 -4.76 4.42 1.06
N PRO A 35 -5.51 4.52 -0.06
CA PRO A 35 -5.82 5.73 -0.82
C PRO A 35 -7.02 6.51 -0.30
N PHE A 36 -7.78 5.97 0.65
CA PHE A 36 -9.00 6.61 1.13
C PHE A 36 -8.79 7.24 2.50
N ARG A 37 -9.12 8.53 2.59
CA ARG A 37 -9.22 9.21 3.87
C ARG A 37 -10.44 8.68 4.61
N TYR A 38 -10.23 8.03 5.75
CA TYR A 38 -11.32 7.48 6.56
C TYR A 38 -11.49 8.16 7.92
N ALA A 39 -10.54 9.01 8.33
CA ALA A 39 -10.57 9.71 9.61
C ALA A 39 -10.86 11.19 9.38
N TYR A 40 -11.85 11.69 10.11
CA TYR A 40 -12.35 13.05 9.97
C TYR A 40 -12.45 13.73 11.34
N PRO A 41 -12.18 15.05 11.40
CA PRO A 41 -12.39 15.82 12.62
C PRO A 41 -13.88 15.85 12.96
N ASN A 42 -14.24 15.52 14.20
CA ASN A 42 -15.62 15.58 14.67
C ASN A 42 -16.06 17.03 14.88
N PRO A 43 -17.00 17.55 14.07
CA PRO A 43 -17.45 18.93 14.20
C PRO A 43 -18.27 19.18 15.48
N ILE A 44 -18.85 18.14 16.08
CA ILE A 44 -19.76 18.26 17.24
C ILE A 44 -18.96 18.38 18.56
N THR A 45 -17.79 17.75 18.64
CA THR A 45 -16.96 17.72 19.87
C THR A 45 -15.63 18.45 19.71
N CYS A 46 -15.55 19.44 18.82
CA CYS A 46 -14.41 20.36 18.75
C CYS A 46 -14.39 21.29 19.97
N LEU A 47 -14.26 20.72 21.18
CA LEU A 47 -13.64 21.46 22.28
C LEU A 47 -12.14 21.46 22.00
N PRO A 48 -11.50 22.63 21.86
CA PRO A 48 -10.06 22.72 21.69
C PRO A 48 -9.37 22.25 22.97
N ASN A 49 -9.05 20.95 23.05
CA ASN A 49 -8.19 20.43 24.10
C ASN A 49 -6.72 20.65 23.70
N PRO A 50 -5.90 21.35 24.50
CA PRO A 50 -4.50 21.64 24.17
C PRO A 50 -3.59 20.41 24.07
N PHE A 51 -4.07 19.22 24.44
CA PHE A 51 -3.30 17.97 24.38
C PHE A 51 -3.70 17.01 23.24
N ASN A 52 -4.99 16.97 22.83
CA ASN A 52 -5.51 15.97 21.87
C ASN A 52 -6.32 16.54 20.68
N GLY A 53 -6.45 17.86 20.53
CA GLY A 53 -7.21 18.45 19.43
C GLY A 53 -8.71 18.09 19.47
N CYS A 54 -9.39 18.15 18.31
CA CYS A 54 -10.77 17.68 18.17
C CYS A 54 -10.81 16.15 18.15
N GLY A 55 -11.83 15.55 18.78
CA GLY A 55 -12.11 14.12 18.64
C GLY A 55 -12.31 13.73 17.17
N LEU A 56 -12.05 12.47 16.82
CA LEU A 56 -12.16 11.95 15.45
C LEU A 56 -13.38 11.06 15.31
N TYR A 57 -13.98 11.08 14.13
CA TYR A 57 -14.88 10.02 13.69
C TYR A 57 -14.29 9.31 12.48
N TYR A 58 -14.60 8.03 12.39
CA TYR A 58 -14.17 7.16 11.30
C TYR A 58 -15.38 6.88 10.40
N ASP A 59 -15.23 7.08 9.10
CA ASP A 59 -16.23 6.63 8.12
C ASP A 59 -16.01 5.13 7.86
N PRO A 60 -16.92 4.24 8.30
CA PRO A 60 -16.76 2.81 8.14
C PRO A 60 -16.72 2.38 6.67
N VAL A 61 -17.38 3.11 5.76
CA VAL A 61 -17.37 2.81 4.33
C VAL A 61 -15.97 3.04 3.77
N MET A 62 -15.34 4.16 4.13
CA MET A 62 -13.99 4.48 3.68
C MET A 62 -12.95 3.52 4.26
N VAL A 63 -13.11 3.09 5.53
CA VAL A 63 -12.26 2.05 6.12
C VAL A 63 -12.35 0.75 5.31
N VAL A 64 -13.56 0.30 4.98
CA VAL A 64 -13.76 -0.94 4.20
C VAL A 64 -13.15 -0.84 2.81
N LEU A 65 -13.33 0.29 2.12
CA LEU A 65 -12.74 0.51 0.79
C LEU A 65 -11.20 0.52 0.84
N ASP A 66 -10.61 1.09 1.89
CA ASP A 66 -9.17 1.07 2.11
C ASP A 66 -8.65 -0.37 2.27
N TYR A 67 -9.31 -1.17 3.11
CA TYR A 67 -8.95 -2.58 3.27
C TYR A 67 -9.10 -3.40 1.98
N LEU A 68 -10.18 -3.19 1.23
CA LEU A 68 -10.41 -3.89 -0.04
C LEU A 68 -9.35 -3.52 -1.09
N PHE A 69 -8.92 -2.26 -1.12
CA PHE A 69 -7.84 -1.81 -1.98
C PHE A 69 -6.51 -2.53 -1.65
N TRP A 70 -6.14 -2.57 -0.37
CA TRP A 70 -4.92 -3.24 0.07
C TRP A 70 -4.96 -4.75 -0.15
N LEU A 71 -6.11 -5.38 0.12
CA LEU A 71 -6.32 -6.79 -0.16
C LEU A 71 -6.17 -7.09 -1.65
N GLY A 72 -6.82 -6.32 -2.51
CA GLY A 72 -6.71 -6.46 -3.97
C GLY A 72 -5.27 -6.28 -4.46
N THR A 73 -4.57 -5.27 -3.94
CA THR A 73 -3.15 -5.02 -4.25
C THR A 73 -2.27 -6.20 -3.84
N ALA A 74 -2.49 -6.77 -2.66
CA ALA A 74 -1.76 -7.95 -2.19
C ALA A 74 -2.01 -9.17 -3.07
N VAL A 75 -3.27 -9.43 -3.44
CA VAL A 75 -3.64 -10.54 -4.34
C VAL A 75 -2.95 -10.40 -5.70
N VAL A 76 -2.96 -9.20 -6.29
CA VAL A 76 -2.27 -8.93 -7.57
C VAL A 76 -0.75 -9.14 -7.41
N GLY A 77 -0.15 -8.58 -6.36
CA GLY A 77 1.28 -8.71 -6.09
C GLY A 77 1.72 -10.18 -5.96
N VAL A 78 1.01 -10.97 -5.15
CA VAL A 78 1.28 -12.41 -4.99
C VAL A 78 1.08 -13.16 -6.30
N SER A 79 0.04 -12.85 -7.06
CA SER A 79 -0.24 -13.50 -8.36
C SER A 79 0.88 -13.25 -9.37
N VAL A 80 1.38 -12.02 -9.43
CA VAL A 80 2.50 -11.65 -10.31
C VAL A 80 3.77 -12.39 -9.90
N ILE A 81 4.10 -12.42 -8.61
CA ILE A 81 5.27 -13.14 -8.08
C ILE A 81 5.17 -14.63 -8.41
N SER A 82 4.02 -15.25 -8.17
CA SER A 82 3.75 -16.65 -8.49
C SER A 82 3.92 -16.93 -9.98
N MET A 83 3.40 -16.07 -10.85
CA MET A 83 3.56 -16.21 -12.30
C MET A 83 5.02 -16.11 -12.73
N PHE A 84 5.78 -15.17 -12.17
CA PHE A 84 7.21 -15.05 -12.45
C PHE A 84 7.97 -16.29 -12.00
N TRP A 85 7.73 -16.78 -10.78
CA TRP A 85 8.33 -18.02 -10.26
C TRP A 85 8.05 -19.23 -11.14
N ASN A 86 6.80 -19.43 -11.55
CA ASN A 86 6.43 -20.54 -12.43
C ASN A 86 7.16 -20.46 -13.78
N ARG A 87 7.31 -19.26 -14.35
CA ARG A 87 8.08 -19.07 -15.60
C ARG A 87 9.56 -19.35 -15.43
N PHE A 88 10.16 -18.98 -14.29
CA PHE A 88 11.57 -19.30 -14.02
C PHE A 88 11.77 -20.80 -13.84
N ALA A 89 10.93 -21.46 -13.04
CA ALA A 89 10.98 -22.90 -12.83
C ALA A 89 10.84 -23.70 -14.14
N LEU A 90 9.87 -23.35 -15.00
CA LEU A 90 9.70 -23.98 -16.30
C LEU A 90 10.88 -23.77 -17.24
N ARG A 91 11.50 -22.58 -17.19
CA ARG A 91 12.68 -22.27 -18.00
C ARG A 91 13.91 -23.06 -17.54
N GLU A 92 14.03 -23.28 -16.23
CA GLU A 92 15.09 -24.10 -15.65
C GLU A 92 14.94 -25.57 -16.03
N SER A 93 13.72 -26.13 -15.98
CA SER A 93 13.44 -27.49 -16.46
C SER A 93 13.70 -27.67 -17.96
N ALA A 94 13.40 -26.68 -18.80
CA ALA A 94 13.67 -26.74 -20.24
C ALA A 94 15.17 -26.61 -20.59
N SER A 95 16.00 -26.11 -19.67
CA SER A 95 17.45 -25.94 -19.85
C SER A 95 18.25 -27.19 -19.48
N GLN A 96 17.60 -28.17 -18.86
CA GLN A 96 18.24 -29.39 -18.37
C GLN A 96 18.35 -30.39 -19.54
N PRO A 97 19.58 -30.76 -19.98
CA PRO A 97 19.74 -31.70 -21.07
C PRO A 97 19.22 -33.07 -20.64
N THR A 98 18.29 -33.62 -21.41
CA THR A 98 17.92 -35.03 -21.33
C THR A 98 19.14 -35.85 -21.70
N SER A 99 19.77 -36.44 -20.69
CA SER A 99 20.79 -37.49 -20.80
C SER A 99 20.25 -38.71 -21.53
#